data_AF-A0A940M0H0-F1
#
_entry.id   AF-A0A940M0H0-F1
#
_cell.length_a   1.000
_cell.length_b   1.000
_cell.length_c   1.000
_cell.angle_alpha   90.00
_cell.angle_beta   90.00
_cell.angle_gamma   90.00
#
_symmetry.space_group_name_H-M   'P 1'
#
loop_
_entity.id
_entity.type
_entity.pdbx_description
1 polymer ?
#
loop_
_entity_poly.entity_id
_entity_poly.type
_entity_poly.pdbx_seq_one_letter_code
_entity_poly.pdbx_strand_id
1 'polypeptide(L)'
;MRMMLAAGAALLMLGGCGGGSGGEAPAAQGVDPAKVAADPTIQKVLKMNDQQLKVVLVRAIMDAGMKCDGVTSAERQKDQAGLPAWLAHCRDGSSHFVILELDGGAKVLSPAGA
;
A
#
# COMPACT_ATOMS: atom_id res chain seq x y z
N MET A 1 39.51 -48.95 21.70
CA MET A 1 40.73 -48.81 22.52
C MET A 1 41.12 -47.34 22.51
N ARG A 2 41.60 -46.85 23.65
CA ARG A 2 41.78 -45.45 24.08
C ARG A 2 42.72 -44.60 23.20
N MET A 3 42.42 -43.30 23.10
CA MET A 3 43.32 -42.14 23.30
C MET A 3 42.45 -40.86 23.22
N MET A 4 41.95 -40.33 24.35
CA MET A 4 42.56 -39.35 25.25
C MET A 4 42.94 -37.99 24.64
N LEU A 5 42.12 -36.99 25.01
CA LEU A 5 42.43 -35.62 25.43
C LEU A 5 43.19 -34.67 24.48
N ALA A 6 42.51 -33.57 24.12
CA ALA A 6 43.08 -32.23 24.29
C ALA A 6 41.95 -31.20 24.44
N ALA A 7 41.99 -30.50 25.58
CA ALA A 7 41.19 -29.33 25.86
C ALA A 7 41.56 -28.17 24.94
N GLY A 8 40.57 -27.41 24.51
CA GLY A 8 40.76 -26.18 23.75
C GLY A 8 39.53 -25.30 23.91
N ALA A 9 39.53 -24.46 24.94
CA ALA A 9 38.55 -23.40 25.11
C ALA A 9 38.71 -22.38 23.99
N ALA A 10 37.66 -22.18 23.19
CA ALA A 10 37.52 -21.05 22.28
C ALA A 10 36.10 -20.51 22.39
N LEU A 11 35.90 -19.59 23.35
CA LEU A 11 34.80 -18.65 23.36
C LEU A 11 35.02 -17.67 22.20
N LEU A 12 34.39 -17.93 21.05
CA LEU A 12 34.24 -16.95 19.99
C LEU A 12 32.80 -16.45 20.02
N MET A 13 32.62 -15.33 20.71
CA MET A 13 31.48 -14.43 20.53
C MET A 13 31.48 -13.96 19.07
N LEU A 14 30.69 -14.61 18.21
CA LEU A 14 30.37 -14.04 16.91
C LEU A 14 29.39 -12.89 17.13
N GLY A 15 29.92 -11.69 16.89
CA GLY A 15 29.19 -10.44 16.94
C GLY A 15 27.90 -10.47 16.13
N GLY A 16 26.91 -9.77 16.67
CA GLY A 16 25.61 -9.57 16.07
C GLY A 16 25.71 -9.14 14.61
N CYS A 17 24.91 -9.81 13.80
CA CYS A 17 24.67 -9.55 12.40
C CYS A 17 24.41 -8.07 12.16
N GLY A 18 25.29 -7.46 11.37
CA GLY A 18 24.89 -6.63 10.26
C GLY A 18 24.18 -5.35 10.63
N GLY A 19 24.94 -4.25 10.68
CA GLY A 19 24.41 -2.95 10.30
C GLY A 19 23.71 -3.06 8.95
N GLY A 20 22.39 -2.96 8.96
CA GLY A 20 21.60 -2.59 7.81
C GLY A 20 21.23 -1.13 8.03
N SER A 21 21.90 -0.24 7.31
CA SER A 21 21.53 1.15 7.15
C SER A 21 20.02 1.26 7.11
N GLY A 22 19.44 2.02 8.04
CA GLY A 22 18.03 2.41 8.00
C GLY A 22 17.82 3.09 6.66
N GLY A 23 17.32 2.31 5.70
CA GLY A 23 17.22 2.71 4.32
C GLY A 23 16.39 3.98 4.27
N GLU A 24 16.99 5.02 3.72
CA GLU A 24 16.25 6.09 3.07
C GLU A 24 15.17 5.40 2.22
N ALA A 25 13.90 5.62 2.57
CA ALA A 25 12.81 5.17 1.74
C ALA A 25 13.11 5.67 0.33
N PRO A 26 13.10 4.81 -0.70
CA PRO A 26 13.39 5.25 -2.05
C PRO A 26 12.43 6.39 -2.35
N ALA A 27 12.96 7.55 -2.73
CA ALA A 27 12.14 8.65 -3.20
C ALA A 27 11.22 8.10 -4.29
N ALA A 28 9.92 8.05 -4.01
CA ALA A 28 8.95 7.53 -4.95
C ALA A 28 9.10 8.35 -6.24
N GLN A 29 9.54 7.70 -7.30
CA GLN A 29 9.61 8.31 -8.62
C GLN A 29 8.15 8.60 -9.01
N GLY A 30 7.80 9.89 -9.04
CA GLY A 30 6.47 10.34 -9.39
C GLY A 30 6.06 9.85 -10.77
N VAL A 31 4.78 9.53 -10.93
CA VAL A 31 4.18 9.32 -12.24
C VAL A 31 4.19 10.64 -13.00
N ASP A 32 4.46 10.59 -14.31
CA ASP A 32 4.41 11.75 -15.19
C ASP A 32 3.02 12.42 -15.12
N PRO A 33 2.93 13.68 -14.63
CA PRO A 33 1.66 14.39 -14.50
C PRO A 33 0.89 14.53 -15.82
N ALA A 34 1.60 14.60 -16.95
CA ALA A 34 0.95 14.70 -18.26
C ALA A 34 0.19 13.41 -18.59
N LYS A 35 0.69 12.24 -18.18
CA LYS A 35 0.00 10.96 -18.36
C LYS A 35 -1.25 10.86 -17.48
N VAL A 36 -1.16 11.28 -16.22
CA VAL A 36 -2.31 11.32 -15.30
C VAL A 36 -3.40 12.28 -15.80
N ALA A 37 -3.00 13.44 -16.33
CA ALA A 37 -3.92 14.41 -16.91
C ALA A 37 -4.60 13.90 -18.20
N ALA A 38 -3.87 13.11 -19.01
CA ALA A 38 -4.37 12.55 -20.26
C ALA A 38 -5.16 11.24 -20.09
N ASP A 39 -5.05 10.55 -18.95
CA ASP A 39 -5.72 9.26 -18.73
C ASP A 39 -7.26 9.44 -18.61
N PRO A 40 -8.05 8.92 -19.57
CA PRO A 40 -9.48 9.16 -19.60
C PRO A 40 -10.22 8.49 -18.44
N THR A 41 -9.70 7.39 -17.90
CA THR A 41 -10.30 6.67 -16.77
C THR A 41 -10.14 7.50 -15.50
N ILE A 42 -8.93 8.00 -15.23
CA ILE A 42 -8.67 8.91 -14.11
C ILE A 42 -9.54 10.16 -14.23
N GLN A 43 -9.56 10.81 -15.40
CA GLN A 43 -10.37 12.01 -15.60
C GLN A 43 -11.86 11.76 -15.40
N LYS A 44 -12.35 10.56 -15.74
CA LYS A 44 -13.74 10.17 -15.51
C LYS A 44 -14.03 10.03 -14.03
N VAL A 45 -13.16 9.36 -13.25
CA VAL A 45 -13.36 9.18 -11.81
C VAL A 45 -13.27 10.52 -11.07
N LEU A 46 -12.35 11.41 -11.45
CA LEU A 46 -12.24 12.75 -10.86
C LEU A 46 -13.48 13.64 -11.05
N LYS A 47 -14.30 13.35 -12.07
CA LYS A 47 -15.53 14.08 -12.37
C LYS A 47 -16.79 13.41 -11.81
N MET A 48 -16.65 12.27 -11.15
CA MET A 48 -17.79 11.57 -10.58
C MET A 48 -18.42 12.36 -9.44
N ASN A 49 -19.74 12.25 -9.31
CA ASN A 49 -20.39 12.65 -8.08
C ASN A 49 -20.05 11.66 -6.95
N ASP A 50 -20.35 12.05 -5.72
CA ASP A 50 -20.03 11.27 -4.52
C ASP A 50 -20.59 9.82 -4.57
N GLN A 51 -21.83 9.64 -5.03
CA GLN A 51 -22.44 8.31 -5.12
C GLN A 51 -21.72 7.41 -6.14
N GLN A 52 -21.38 7.95 -7.31
CA GLN A 52 -20.63 7.23 -8.34
C GLN A 52 -19.22 6.86 -7.86
N LEU A 53 -18.53 7.80 -7.21
CA LEU A 53 -17.21 7.58 -6.65
C LEU A 53 -17.23 6.45 -5.61
N LYS A 54 -18.20 6.45 -4.69
CA LYS A 54 -18.36 5.39 -3.68
C LYS A 54 -18.57 4.01 -4.29
N VAL A 55 -19.31 3.90 -5.40
CA VAL A 55 -19.48 2.64 -6.13
C VAL A 55 -18.17 2.15 -6.75
N VAL A 56 -17.36 3.05 -7.32
CA VAL A 56 -16.04 2.69 -7.85
C VAL A 56 -15.10 2.25 -6.72
N LEU A 57 -15.09 2.99 -5.61
CA LEU A 57 -14.19 2.68 -4.49
C LEU A 57 -14.54 1.35 -3.82
N VAL A 58 -15.83 1.04 -3.56
CA VAL A 58 -16.20 -0.27 -3.02
C VAL A 58 -15.79 -1.39 -3.97
N ARG A 59 -15.94 -1.20 -5.28
CA ARG A 59 -15.53 -2.20 -6.27
C ARG A 59 -14.02 -2.42 -6.25
N ALA A 60 -13.23 -1.35 -6.24
CA ALA A 60 -11.77 -1.43 -6.16
C ALA A 60 -11.30 -2.16 -4.89
N ILE A 61 -11.92 -1.88 -3.74
CA ILE A 61 -11.61 -2.53 -2.47
C ILE A 61 -11.90 -4.04 -2.53
N MET A 62 -13.06 -4.41 -3.08
CA MET A 62 -13.44 -5.83 -3.24
C MET A 62 -12.55 -6.56 -4.26
N ASP A 63 -12.17 -5.90 -5.35
CA ASP A 63 -11.27 -6.47 -6.37
C ASP A 63 -9.86 -6.70 -5.81
N ALA A 64 -9.45 -5.91 -4.81
CA ALA A 64 -8.22 -6.14 -4.04
C ALA A 64 -8.34 -7.23 -2.96
N GLY A 65 -9.49 -7.91 -2.85
CA GLY A 65 -9.73 -9.00 -1.91
C GLY A 65 -10.06 -8.56 -0.49
N MET A 66 -10.30 -7.27 -0.26
CA MET A 66 -10.67 -6.73 1.04
C MET A 66 -12.18 -6.77 1.25
N LYS A 67 -12.61 -6.91 2.51
CA LYS A 67 -14.03 -6.79 2.85
C LYS A 67 -14.43 -5.31 2.91
N CYS A 68 -15.56 -4.99 2.27
CA CYS A 68 -16.23 -3.70 2.44
C CYS A 68 -17.69 -3.84 2.02
N ASP A 69 -18.61 -3.84 2.99
CA ASP A 69 -20.04 -4.04 2.73
C ASP A 69 -20.71 -2.80 2.08
N GLY A 70 -19.94 -1.75 1.81
CA GLY A 70 -20.34 -0.53 1.11
C GLY A 70 -19.61 0.69 1.67
N VAL A 71 -19.10 1.54 0.79
CA VAL A 71 -18.44 2.79 1.18
C VAL A 71 -19.49 3.83 1.58
N THR A 72 -19.40 4.34 2.80
CA THR A 72 -20.31 5.35 3.37
C THR A 72 -19.78 6.78 3.21
N SER A 73 -18.46 6.97 3.24
CA SER A 73 -17.78 8.22 2.92
C SER A 73 -16.43 7.96 2.23
N ALA A 74 -15.99 8.93 1.42
CA ALA A 74 -14.71 8.89 0.74
C ALA A 74 -14.05 10.26 0.82
N GLU A 75 -12.89 10.32 1.46
CA GLU A 75 -12.16 11.57 1.66
C GLU A 75 -11.00 11.67 0.67
N ARG A 76 -10.96 12.73 -0.13
CA ARG A 76 -9.85 12.97 -1.06
C ARG A 76 -8.57 13.21 -0.25
N GLN A 77 -7.56 12.41 -0.55
CA GLN A 77 -6.24 12.51 0.05
C GLN A 77 -5.28 13.24 -0.89
N LYS A 78 -4.11 13.59 -0.35
CA LYS A 78 -3.01 14.05 -1.20
C LYS A 78 -2.66 12.96 -2.21
N ASP A 79 -2.49 13.36 -3.45
CA ASP A 79 -2.09 12.46 -4.53
C ASP A 79 -0.78 11.74 -4.16
N GLN A 80 -0.76 10.43 -4.40
CA GLN A 80 0.38 9.57 -4.11
C GLN A 80 1.21 9.41 -5.37
N ALA A 81 2.45 9.93 -5.36
CA ALA A 81 3.31 9.93 -6.53
C ALA A 81 2.62 10.51 -7.79
N GLY A 82 1.71 11.48 -7.63
CA GLY A 82 0.94 12.10 -8.71
C GLY A 82 -0.37 11.38 -9.07
N LEU A 83 -0.68 10.25 -8.45
CA LEU A 83 -1.93 9.51 -8.66
C LEU A 83 -3.00 9.90 -7.64
N PRO A 84 -4.27 10.03 -8.04
CA PRO A 84 -5.33 10.44 -7.14
C PRO A 84 -5.63 9.33 -6.11
N ALA A 85 -5.85 9.75 -4.86
CA ALA A 85 -6.04 8.82 -3.75
C ALA A 85 -7.20 9.23 -2.84
N TRP A 86 -7.85 8.25 -2.23
CA TRP A 86 -8.95 8.45 -1.28
C TRP A 86 -8.80 7.57 -0.06
N LEU A 87 -9.23 8.08 1.09
CA LEU A 87 -9.53 7.26 2.26
C LEU A 87 -11.02 6.92 2.20
N ALA A 88 -11.35 5.65 1.95
CA ALA A 88 -12.72 5.16 1.90
C ALA A 88 -13.10 4.54 3.25
N HIS A 89 -14.25 4.94 3.79
CA HIS A 89 -14.80 4.37 5.01
C HIS A 89 -15.95 3.43 4.66
N CYS A 90 -15.89 2.20 5.15
CA CYS A 90 -16.89 1.16 4.88
C CYS A 90 -17.93 1.08 5.99
N ARG A 91 -19.11 0.54 5.66
CA ARG A 91 -20.23 0.42 6.60
C ARG A 91 -19.95 -0.49 7.78
N ASP A 92 -19.08 -1.47 7.61
CA ASP A 92 -18.59 -2.38 8.67
C ASP A 92 -17.56 -1.72 9.60
N GLY A 93 -17.25 -0.44 9.38
CA GLY A 93 -16.32 0.35 10.19
C GLY A 93 -14.87 0.25 9.74
N SER A 94 -14.55 -0.57 8.72
CA SER A 94 -13.20 -0.60 8.15
C SER A 94 -12.91 0.67 7.35
N SER A 95 -11.62 0.91 7.09
CA SER A 95 -11.19 2.02 6.23
C SER A 95 -10.04 1.56 5.36
N HIS A 96 -10.09 1.93 4.08
CA HIS A 96 -9.13 1.50 3.07
C HIS A 96 -8.61 2.72 2.30
N PHE A 97 -7.29 2.79 2.15
CA PHE A 97 -6.65 3.82 1.37
C PHE A 97 -6.50 3.32 -0.07
N VAL A 98 -7.18 3.99 -1.00
CA VAL A 98 -7.29 3.59 -2.40
C VAL A 98 -6.55 4.59 -3.28
N ILE A 99 -5.61 4.11 -4.09
CA ILE A 99 -4.86 4.89 -5.08
C ILE A 99 -5.30 4.39 -6.46
N LEU A 100 -5.82 5.26 -7.32
CA LEU A 100 -6.12 4.86 -8.70
C LEU A 100 -4.84 4.89 -9.52
N GLU A 101 -4.60 3.81 -10.25
CA GLU A 101 -3.43 3.68 -11.11
C GLU A 101 -3.76 4.12 -12.54
N LEU A 102 -2.73 4.46 -13.31
CA LEU A 102 -2.86 4.54 -14.76
C LEU A 102 -3.25 3.16 -15.27
N ASP A 103 -4.16 3.06 -16.23
CA ASP A 103 -4.82 1.83 -16.74
C ASP A 103 -6.19 1.50 -16.12
N GLY A 104 -6.60 2.21 -15.06
CA GLY A 104 -7.90 2.02 -14.42
C GLY A 104 -7.91 0.97 -13.30
N GLY A 105 -6.77 0.37 -12.97
CA GLY A 105 -6.56 -0.39 -11.75
C GLY A 105 -6.54 0.49 -10.49
N ALA A 106 -6.42 -0.17 -9.34
CA ALA A 106 -6.28 0.50 -8.06
C ALA A 106 -5.39 -0.28 -7.10
N LYS A 107 -4.50 0.43 -6.42
CA LYS A 107 -3.77 -0.09 -5.27
C LYS A 107 -4.57 0.22 -4.00
N VAL A 108 -4.84 -0.83 -3.22
CA VAL A 108 -5.58 -0.72 -1.96
C VAL A 108 -4.65 -1.05 -0.80
N LEU A 109 -4.57 -0.15 0.18
CA LEU A 109 -3.83 -0.33 1.42
C LEU A 109 -4.83 -0.37 2.57
N SER A 110 -4.76 -1.44 3.35
CA SER A 110 -5.66 -1.71 4.47
C SER A 110 -4.85 -1.84 5.75
N PRO A 111 -5.38 -1.37 6.90
CA PRO A 111 -4.83 -1.74 8.20
C PRO A 111 -4.77 -3.27 8.33
N ALA A 112 -3.74 -3.79 8.98
CA ALA A 112 -3.64 -5.23 9.22
C ALA A 112 -4.84 -5.72 10.04
N GLY A 113 -5.61 -6.67 9.49
CA GLY A 113 -6.78 -7.27 10.15
C GLY A 113 -8.14 -6.65 9.79
N ALA A 114 -8.21 -5.80 8.76
CA ALA A 114 -9.47 -5.31 8.17
C ALA A 114 -10.08 -6.31 7.17
#